data_AF-A0A7W8SZF3-F1
#
_entry.id   AF-A0A7W8SZF3-F1
#
_cell.length_a   1.000
_cell.length_b   1.000
_cell.length_c   1.000
_cell.angle_alpha   90.00
_cell.angle_beta   90.00
_cell.angle_gamma   90.00
#
_symmetry.space_group_name_H-M   'P 1'
#
loop_
_entity.id
_entity.type
_entity.pdbx_description
1 polymer ?
#
loop_
_entity_poly.entity_id
_entity_poly.type
_entity_poly.pdbx_seq_one_letter_code
_entity_poly.pdbx_strand_id
1 'polypeptide(L)' 'MSFALNFDWLTNLMAILFVVACLYDTRYDEYGVLTLAAAAMSLVVMAMEMFVRPAFEMAL' A
#
# COMPACT_ATOMS: atom_id res chain seq x y z
N MET A 1 1.82 -17.20 17.92
CA MET A 1 2.83 -16.20 17.51
C MET A 1 2.57 -15.87 16.04
N SER A 2 1.58 -15.02 15.76
CA SER A 2 1.14 -14.75 14.39
C SER A 2 1.53 -13.33 14.02
N PHE A 3 2.76 -13.15 13.55
CA PHE A 3 3.08 -12.05 12.64
C PHE A 3 2.55 -12.43 11.24
N ALA A 4 1.28 -12.85 11.15
CA ALA A 4 0.59 -12.88 9.88
C ALA A 4 0.48 -11.42 9.45
N LEU A 5 1.25 -11.04 8.42
CA LEU A 5 1.06 -9.77 7.75
C LEU A 5 -0.43 -9.65 7.41
N ASN A 6 -1.13 -8.74 8.08
CA ASN A 6 -2.52 -8.47 7.78
C ASN A 6 -2.56 -7.54 6.56
N PHE A 7 -2.46 -8.16 5.39
CA PHE A 7 -2.42 -7.46 4.10
C PHE A 7 -3.64 -6.56 3.93
N ASP A 8 -4.83 -6.97 4.38
CA ASP A 8 -6.05 -6.13 4.36
C ASP A 8 -5.86 -4.81 5.12
N TRP A 9 -5.26 -4.85 6.31
CA TRP A 9 -4.98 -3.63 7.08
C TRP A 9 -3.94 -2.74 6.38
N LEU A 10 -2.88 -3.34 5.82
CA LEU A 10 -1.83 -2.61 5.12
C LEU A 10 -2.33 -1.95 3.83
N THR A 11 -3.13 -2.66 3.05
CA THR A 11 -3.77 -2.15 1.82
C THR A 11 -4.72 -1.00 2.13
N ASN A 12 -5.53 -1.11 3.19
CA ASN A 12 -6.40 -0.02 3.63
C ASN A 12 -5.60 1.21 4.08
N LEU A 13 -4.50 1.02 4.81
CA LEU A 13 -3.65 2.12 5.25
C LEU A 13 -2.97 2.81 4.05
N MET A 14 -2.49 2.05 3.06
CA MET A 14 -1.94 2.61 1.82
C MET A 14 -2.98 3.42 1.03
N ALA A 15 -4.22 2.94 0.94
CA ALA A 15 -5.29 3.67 0.27
C ALA A 15 -5.57 5.03 0.95
N ILE A 16 -5.57 5.09 2.27
CA ILE A 16 -5.71 6.35 3.01
C ILE A 16 -4.55 7.28 2.72
N LEU A 17 -3.31 6.78 2.76
CA LEU A 17 -2.12 7.58 2.47
C LEU A 17 -2.12 8.11 1.03
N PHE A 18 -2.61 7.33 0.07
CA PHE A 18 -2.77 7.78 -1.30
C PHE A 18 -3.74 8.96 -1.40
N VAL A 19 -4.91 8.88 -0.73
CA VAL A 19 -5.86 10.00 -0.70
C VAL A 19 -5.27 11.23 -0.03
N VAL A 20 -4.55 11.07 1.09
CA VAL A 20 -3.88 12.17 1.79
C VAL A 20 -2.81 12.80 0.90
N ALA A 21 -2.03 11.99 0.17
CA ALA A 21 -1.03 12.48 -0.78
C ALA A 21 -1.69 13.28 -1.91
N CYS A 22 -2.82 12.82 -2.47
CA CYS A 22 -3.58 13.58 -3.48
C CYS A 22 -4.06 14.93 -2.94
N LEU A 23 -4.60 14.96 -1.73
CA LEU A 23 -5.05 16.21 -1.09
C LEU A 23 -3.88 17.14 -0.77
N TYR A 24 -2.72 16.58 -0.42
CA TYR A 24 -1.51 17.35 -0.17
C TYR A 24 -0.96 17.96 -1.47
N ASP A 25 -0.79 17.15 -2.52
CA ASP A 25 -0.28 17.61 -3.82
C ASP A 25 -1.21 18.67 -4.43
N THR A 26 -2.53 18.50 -4.36
CA THR A 26 -3.50 19.51 -4.84
C THR A 26 -3.48 20.82 -4.02
N ARG A 27 -3.10 20.76 -2.74
CA ARG A 27 -3.04 21.93 -1.86
C ARG A 27 -1.74 22.70 -2.00
N TYR A 28 -0.62 22.00 -2.14
CA TYR A 28 0.72 22.59 -2.15
C TYR A 28 1.30 22.74 -3.57
N ASP A 29 0.57 22.30 -4.59
CA ASP A 29 0.96 22.34 -6.02
C ASP A 29 2.36 21.73 -6.24
N GLU A 30 2.62 20.62 -5.54
CA GLU A 30 3.86 19.86 -5.69
C GLU A 30 3.80 19.01 -6.97
N TYR A 31 4.97 18.55 -7.44
CA TYR A 31 5.12 17.78 -8.68
C TYR A 31 4.46 16.39 -8.68
N GLY A 32 3.64 16.04 -7.68
CA GLY A 32 2.95 14.74 -7.62
C GLY A 32 3.85 13.57 -7.21
N VAL A 33 5.03 13.85 -6.65
CA VAL A 33 6.00 12.80 -6.28
C VAL A 33 5.46 11.96 -5.13
N LEU A 34 4.79 12.60 -4.16
CA LEU A 34 4.21 11.91 -3.02
C LEU A 34 3.03 11.04 -3.44
N THR A 35 2.14 11.54 -4.31
CA THR A 35 1.06 10.71 -4.89
C THR A 35 1.60 9.54 -5.70
N LEU A 36 2.61 9.76 -6.53
CA LEU A 36 3.20 8.69 -7.35
C LEU A 36 3.86 7.62 -6.46
N ALA A 37 4.59 8.03 -5.42
CA ALA A 37 5.19 7.12 -4.47
C ALA A 37 4.13 6.32 -3.70
N ALA A 38 3.08 6.98 -3.21
CA ALA A 38 1.97 6.31 -2.51
C ALA A 38 1.22 5.34 -3.43
N ALA A 39 0.99 5.70 -4.69
CA ALA A 39 0.39 4.82 -5.69
C ALA A 39 1.27 3.59 -5.97
N ALA A 40 2.57 3.80 -6.18
CA ALA A 40 3.52 2.71 -6.43
C ALA A 40 3.60 1.74 -5.24
N MET A 41 3.66 2.26 -4.01
CA MET A 41 3.66 1.44 -2.80
C MET A 41 2.37 0.64 -2.62
N SER A 42 1.22 1.24 -2.96
CA SER A 42 -0.07 0.55 -2.95
C SER A 42 -0.08 -0.65 -3.92
N LEU A 43 0.47 -0.47 -5.13
CA LEU A 43 0.61 -1.54 -6.12
C LEU A 43 1.57 -2.65 -5.64
N VAL A 44 2.68 -2.28 -4.99
CA VAL A 44 3.62 -3.24 -4.40
C VAL A 44 2.94 -4.08 -3.31
N VAL A 45 2.13 -3.46 -2.44
CA VAL A 45 1.37 -4.19 -1.41
C VAL A 45 0.35 -5.14 -2.02
N MET A 46 -0.42 -4.72 -3.04
CA MET A 46 -1.32 -5.61 -3.78
C MET A 46 -0.57 -6.78 -4.44
N ALA A 47 0.61 -6.52 -5.01
CA ALA A 47 1.43 -7.58 -5.61
C ALA A 47 1.93 -8.57 -4.55
N MET A 48 2.38 -8.08 -3.39
CA MET A 48 2.77 -8.94 -2.28
C MET A 48 1.58 -9.78 -1.79
N GLU A 49 0.39 -9.19 -1.68
CA GLU A 49 -0.80 -9.94 -1.30
C GLU A 49 -1.12 -11.05 -2.31
N MET A 50 -1.05 -10.80 -3.62
CA MET A 50 -1.34 -11.83 -4.62
C MET A 50 -0.26 -12.94 -4.70
N PHE A 51 1.02 -12.60 -4.61
CA PHE A 51 2.10 -13.56 -4.87
C PHE A 51 2.69 -14.17 -3.60
N VAL A 52 2.74 -13.42 -2.51
CA VAL A 52 3.46 -13.82 -1.29
C VAL A 52 2.50 -14.44 -0.26
N ARG A 53 1.27 -13.95 -0.15
CA ARG A 53 0.25 -14.56 0.71
C ARG A 53 0.03 -16.07 0.46
N PRO A 54 -0.17 -16.55 -0.79
CA PRO A 54 -0.34 -17.99 -1.02
C PRO A 54 0.91 -18.80 -0.66
N ALA A 55 2.11 -18.24 -0.84
CA ALA A 55 3.35 -18.90 -0.46
C ALA A 55 3.47 -19.06 1.06
N PHE A 56 3.03 -18.07 1.83
CA PHE A 56 2.96 -18.17 3.30
C PHE A 56 1.87 -19.14 3.78
N GLU A 57 0.71 -19.17 3.12
CA GLU A 57 -0.37 -20.11 3.46
C GLU A 57 0.00 -21.56 3.17
N MET A 58 0.83 -21.84 2.15
CA MET A 58 1.32 -23.20 1.86
C MET A 58 2.51 -23.63 2.76
N ALA A 59 3.20 -22.69 3.39
CA ALA A 59 4.38 -22.96 4.21
C ALA A 59 4.07 -23.17 5.71
N LEU A 60 2.83 -22.89 6.14
CA LEU A 60 2.31 -23.01 7.51
C LEU A 60 1.57 -24.33 7.72
#